data_AF-A0A484ID37-F1
#
_entry.id   AF-A0A484ID37-F1
#
_cell.length_a   1.000
_cell.length_b   1.000
_cell.length_c   1.000
_cell.angle_alpha   90.00
_cell.angle_beta   90.00
_cell.angle_gamma   90.00
#
_symmetry.space_group_name_H-M   'P 1'
#
loop_
_entity.id
_entity.type
_entity.pdbx_description
1 polymer ?
#
loop_
_entity_poly.entity_id
_entity_poly.type
_entity_poly.pdbx_seq_one_letter_code
_entity_poly.pdbx_strand_id
1 'polypeptide(L)'
;MSKYLRINQRFIRRRWLDFRNGHSIYLIFVLTFTNFILITYNFAIKQIPILGDAISLPVFIVLFALVYIPVSMLIGYWHRKHQYSVENEALINQNWVWAWIMQYQIRLIKGKTTKKEDEFVITYLNDILKRTNKTELMAKDEDSTTSNSNEEKKG
;
A
#
# COMPACT_ATOMS: atom_id res chain seq x y z
N MET A 1 24.74 31.71 13.57
CA MET A 1 24.68 30.87 12.36
C MET A 1 23.91 29.60 12.69
N SER A 2 23.03 29.12 11.80
CA SER A 2 22.09 27.98 11.95
C SER A 2 20.64 28.35 12.35
N LYS A 3 19.95 29.07 11.46
CA LYS A 3 18.50 29.27 11.44
C LYS A 3 17.82 28.42 10.34
N TYR A 4 18.46 27.31 9.96
CA TYR A 4 17.99 26.44 8.90
C TYR A 4 18.16 24.98 9.34
N LEU A 5 17.05 24.35 9.71
CA LEU A 5 16.77 22.90 9.75
C LEU A 5 15.70 22.61 10.81
N ARG A 6 14.59 23.36 10.78
CA ARG A 6 13.38 22.91 11.46
C ARG A 6 12.68 21.90 10.54
N ILE A 7 13.34 20.75 10.29
CA ILE A 7 12.76 19.72 9.44
C ILE A 7 11.48 19.24 10.13
N ASN A 8 10.37 19.30 9.39
CA ASN A 8 9.07 18.84 9.87
C ASN A 8 9.18 17.34 10.23
N GLN A 9 8.96 16.99 11.50
CA GLN A 9 8.98 15.61 12.01
C GLN A 9 8.09 14.68 11.17
N ARG A 10 6.97 15.17 10.64
CA ARG A 10 6.09 14.40 9.73
C ARG A 10 6.77 14.08 8.40
N PHE A 11 7.58 15.00 7.87
CA PHE A 11 8.31 14.81 6.63
C PHE A 11 9.41 13.75 6.79
N ILE A 12 10.21 13.83 7.87
CA ILE A 12 11.25 12.82 8.16
C ILE A 12 10.64 11.44 8.31
N ARG A 13 9.57 11.30 9.11
CA ARG A 13 8.90 10.01 9.31
C ARG A 13 8.39 9.40 8.02
N ARG A 14 7.81 10.21 7.13
CA ARG A 14 7.37 9.76 5.80
C ARG A 14 8.55 9.31 4.94
N ARG A 15 9.63 10.10 4.87
CA ARG A 15 10.83 9.73 4.10
C ARG A 15 11.54 8.50 4.64
N TRP A 16 11.59 8.35 5.96
CA TRP A 16 12.12 7.15 6.60
C TRP A 16 11.28 5.91 6.28
N LEU A 17 9.95 6.05 6.30
CA LEU A 17 9.04 4.97 5.88
C LEU A 17 9.27 4.59 4.41
N ASP A 18 9.35 5.58 3.51
CA ASP A 18 9.60 5.33 2.09
C ASP A 18 10.96 4.66 1.87
N PHE A 19 12.00 5.14 2.54
CA PHE A 19 13.34 4.54 2.50
C PHE A 19 13.32 3.09 2.97
N ARG A 20 12.72 2.81 4.13
CA ARG A 20 12.64 1.45 4.68
C ARG A 20 11.86 0.53 3.76
N ASN A 21 10.74 0.99 3.21
CA ASN A 21 9.94 0.23 2.27
C ASN A 21 10.72 -0.03 0.98
N GLY A 22 11.36 0.98 0.40
CA GLY A 22 12.15 0.84 -0.81
C GLY A 22 13.34 -0.10 -0.63
N HIS A 23 14.05 0.03 0.48
CA HIS A 23 15.17 -0.84 0.83
C HIS A 23 14.73 -2.29 1.05
N SER A 24 13.69 -2.50 1.85
CA SER A 24 13.24 -3.85 2.24
C SER A 24 12.57 -4.62 1.10
N ILE A 25 11.83 -3.92 0.24
CA ILE A 25 11.05 -4.56 -0.82
C ILE A 25 11.91 -4.78 -2.07
N TYR A 26 12.72 -3.79 -2.47
CA TYR A 26 13.39 -3.82 -3.78
C TYR A 26 14.90 -4.05 -3.66
N LEU A 27 15.61 -3.25 -2.85
CA LEU A 27 17.08 -3.34 -2.80
C LEU A 27 17.54 -4.66 -2.18
N ILE A 28 16.95 -5.04 -1.05
CA ILE A 28 17.25 -6.32 -0.40
C ILE A 28 16.89 -7.48 -1.34
N PHE A 29 15.73 -7.42 -2.02
CA PHE A 29 15.34 -8.48 -2.95
C PHE A 29 16.39 -8.69 -4.05
N VAL A 30 16.82 -7.64 -4.74
CA VAL A 30 17.82 -7.77 -5.82
C VAL A 30 19.14 -8.31 -5.27
N LEU A 31 19.59 -7.79 -4.12
CA LEU A 31 20.84 -8.22 -3.50
C LEU A 31 20.79 -9.69 -3.09
N THR A 32 19.75 -10.12 -2.36
CA THR A 32 19.61 -11.49 -1.89
C THR A 32 19.39 -12.46 -3.04
N PHE A 33 18.61 -12.08 -4.05
CA PHE A 33 18.36 -12.90 -5.22
C PHE A 33 19.64 -13.11 -6.04
N THR A 34 20.41 -12.05 -6.28
CA THR A 34 21.70 -12.14 -6.96
C THR A 34 22.68 -13.01 -6.17
N ASN A 35 22.79 -12.78 -4.86
CA ASN A 35 23.64 -13.59 -3.99
C ASN A 35 23.22 -15.06 -3.96
N PHE A 36 21.91 -15.34 -3.94
CA PHE A 36 21.39 -16.69 -3.96
C PHE A 36 21.79 -17.43 -5.24
N ILE A 37 21.63 -16.78 -6.40
CA ILE A 37 22.06 -17.35 -7.70
C ILE A 37 23.56 -17.61 -7.69
N LEU A 38 24.37 -16.64 -7.28
CA LEU A 38 25.83 -16.76 -7.28
C LEU A 38 26.34 -17.83 -6.31
N ILE A 39 25.81 -17.89 -5.10
CA ILE A 39 26.19 -18.90 -4.10
C ILE A 39 25.79 -20.29 -4.60
N THR A 40 24.55 -20.45 -5.06
CA THR A 40 24.06 -21.73 -5.58
C THR A 40 24.90 -22.20 -6.77
N TYR A 41 25.22 -21.32 -7.71
CA TYR A 41 26.08 -21.66 -8.82
C TYR A 41 27.49 -22.08 -8.38
N ASN A 42 28.16 -21.27 -7.55
CA ASN A 42 29.55 -21.52 -7.19
C ASN A 42 29.73 -22.72 -6.25
N PHE A 43 28.80 -22.95 -5.33
CA PHE A 43 28.94 -24.02 -4.33
C PHE A 43 28.18 -25.29 -4.70
N ALA A 44 27.02 -25.22 -5.34
CA ALA A 44 26.23 -26.41 -5.66
C ALA A 44 26.51 -26.95 -7.08
N ILE A 45 26.66 -26.07 -8.07
CA ILE A 45 26.84 -26.51 -9.47
C ILE A 45 28.30 -26.74 -9.82
N LYS A 46 29.15 -25.72 -9.59
CA LYS A 46 30.56 -25.74 -10.01
C LYS A 46 31.38 -26.84 -9.33
N GLN A 47 30.98 -27.27 -8.13
CA GLN A 47 31.68 -28.30 -7.38
C GLN A 47 31.35 -29.74 -7.85
N ILE A 48 30.31 -29.93 -8.67
CA ILE A 48 29.95 -31.26 -9.17
C ILE A 48 30.72 -31.52 -10.48
N PRO A 49 31.60 -32.54 -10.56
CA PRO A 49 32.50 -32.76 -11.70
C PRO A 49 31.80 -32.85 -13.06
N ILE A 50 30.56 -33.35 -13.08
CA ILE A 50 29.79 -33.55 -14.33
C ILE A 50 29.07 -32.27 -14.76
N LEU A 51 28.63 -31.45 -13.80
CA LEU A 51 27.80 -30.26 -14.05
C LEU A 51 28.65 -28.98 -14.15
N GLY A 52 29.77 -28.92 -13.43
CA GLY A 52 30.64 -27.75 -13.34
C GLY A 52 31.31 -27.37 -14.67
N ASP A 53 31.64 -28.37 -15.49
CA ASP A 53 32.24 -28.14 -16.81
C ASP A 53 31.20 -27.93 -17.93
N ALA A 54 29.98 -28.44 -17.74
CA ALA A 54 28.91 -28.38 -18.74
C ALA A 54 28.07 -27.11 -18.67
N ILE A 55 27.91 -26.52 -17.47
CA ILE A 55 26.99 -25.40 -17.24
C ILE A 55 27.77 -24.14 -16.86
N SER A 56 27.81 -23.18 -17.78
CA SER A 56 28.33 -21.85 -17.49
C SER A 56 27.32 -20.98 -16.72
N LEU A 57 27.80 -19.95 -16.03
CA LEU A 57 26.97 -19.05 -15.21
C LEU A 57 25.76 -18.45 -15.98
N PRO A 58 25.90 -17.92 -17.21
CA PRO A 58 24.75 -17.40 -17.95
C PRO A 58 23.71 -18.48 -18.28
N VAL A 59 24.16 -19.68 -18.64
CA VAL A 59 23.25 -20.82 -18.93
C VAL A 59 22.51 -21.24 -17.67
N PHE A 60 23.19 -21.30 -16.53
CA PHE A 60 22.56 -21.57 -15.24
C PHE A 60 21.50 -20.52 -14.89
N ILE A 61 21.77 -19.23 -15.08
CA ILE A 61 20.81 -18.15 -14.80
C ILE A 61 19.52 -18.34 -15.61
N VAL A 62 19.64 -18.65 -16.90
CA VAL A 62 18.46 -18.86 -17.78
C VAL A 62 17.67 -20.09 -17.34
N LEU A 63 18.34 -21.22 -17.10
CA LEU A 63 17.68 -22.45 -16.64
C LEU A 63 17.02 -22.27 -15.27
N PHE A 64 17.71 -21.59 -14.35
CA PHE A 64 17.20 -21.26 -13.04
C PHE A 64 15.94 -20.39 -13.15
N ALA A 65 15.94 -19.35 -13.98
CA ALA A 65 14.79 -18.48 -14.18
C ALA A 65 13.58 -19.23 -14.76
N LEU A 66 13.80 -20.17 -15.70
CA LEU A 66 12.75 -21.00 -16.29
C LEU A 66 12.04 -21.89 -15.27
N VAL A 67 12.73 -22.33 -14.22
CA VAL A 67 12.13 -23.14 -13.14
C VAL A 67 11.60 -22.26 -12.02
N TYR A 68 12.36 -21.24 -11.62
CA TYR A 68 12.04 -20.37 -10.50
C TYR A 68 10.76 -19.57 -10.74
N ILE A 69 10.57 -19.01 -11.95
CA ILE A 69 9.38 -18.19 -12.25
C ILE A 69 8.09 -19.02 -12.11
N PRO A 70 7.92 -20.17 -12.78
CA PRO A 70 6.72 -21.00 -12.60
C PRO A 70 6.49 -21.44 -11.16
N VAL A 71 7.55 -21.90 -10.47
CA VAL A 71 7.44 -22.33 -9.06
C VAL A 71 6.99 -21.17 -8.17
N SER A 72 7.55 -19.98 -8.37
CA SER A 72 7.16 -18.78 -7.61
C SER A 72 5.70 -18.39 -7.86
N MET A 73 5.21 -18.55 -9.10
CA MET A 73 3.80 -18.31 -9.44
C MET A 73 2.88 -19.32 -8.76
N LEU A 74 3.25 -20.60 -8.72
CA LEU A 74 2.46 -21.65 -8.05
C LEU A 74 2.37 -21.40 -6.55
N ILE A 75 3.49 -21.07 -5.90
CA ILE A 75 3.52 -20.73 -4.47
C ILE A 75 2.70 -19.47 -4.21
N GLY A 76 2.84 -18.44 -5.04
CA GLY A 76 2.06 -17.20 -4.93
C GLY A 76 0.56 -17.43 -5.10
N TYR A 77 0.15 -18.27 -6.06
CA TYR A 77 -1.25 -18.66 -6.24
C TYR A 77 -1.77 -19.41 -5.00
N TRP A 78 -0.98 -20.33 -4.46
CA TRP A 78 -1.34 -21.08 -3.26
C TRP A 78 -1.50 -20.15 -2.05
N HIS A 79 -0.55 -19.23 -1.82
CA HIS A 79 -0.63 -18.23 -0.74
C HIS A 79 -1.87 -17.35 -0.89
N ARG A 80 -2.15 -16.85 -2.10
CA ARG A 80 -3.35 -16.04 -2.36
C ARG A 80 -4.63 -16.78 -2.02
N LYS A 81 -4.70 -18.08 -2.31
CA LYS A 81 -5.91 -18.89 -2.08
C LYS A 81 -6.12 -19.24 -0.60
N HIS A 82 -5.06 -19.44 0.17
CA HIS A 82 -5.15 -19.97 1.53
C HIS A 82 -4.92 -18.93 2.64
N GLN A 83 -4.01 -17.98 2.43
CA GLN A 83 -3.52 -17.11 3.50
C GLN A 83 -4.00 -15.66 3.37
N TYR A 84 -4.26 -15.20 2.15
CA TYR A 84 -4.61 -13.80 1.90
C TYR A 84 -5.89 -13.34 2.62
N SER A 85 -6.88 -14.21 2.77
CA SER A 85 -8.11 -13.89 3.51
C SER A 85 -7.83 -13.63 5.00
N VAL A 86 -6.98 -14.45 5.62
CA VAL A 86 -6.60 -14.34 7.04
C VAL A 86 -5.81 -13.06 7.28
N GLU A 87 -4.86 -12.72 6.40
CA GLU A 87 -4.10 -11.49 6.48
C GLU A 87 -5.00 -10.25 6.34
N ASN A 88 -5.93 -10.27 5.38
CA ASN A 88 -6.86 -9.17 5.17
C ASN A 88 -7.84 -8.99 6.35
N GLU A 89 -8.35 -10.10 6.89
CA GLU A 89 -9.19 -10.07 8.08
C GLU A 89 -8.44 -9.49 9.29
N ALA A 90 -7.19 -9.90 9.52
CA ALA A 90 -6.37 -9.34 10.58
C ALA A 90 -6.14 -7.83 10.43
N LEU A 91 -5.87 -7.34 9.20
CA LEU A 91 -5.71 -5.92 8.92
C LEU A 91 -6.99 -5.12 9.20
N ILE A 92 -8.15 -5.65 8.79
CA ILE A 92 -9.45 -5.03 9.04
C ILE A 92 -9.73 -4.97 10.54
N ASN A 93 -9.50 -6.07 11.26
CA ASN A 93 -9.74 -6.18 12.71
C ASN A 93 -8.84 -5.25 13.53
N GLN A 94 -7.63 -4.96 13.06
CA GLN A 94 -6.70 -4.03 13.74
C GLN A 94 -7.01 -2.55 13.42
N ASN A 95 -7.78 -2.26 12.37
CA ASN A 95 -8.06 -0.90 11.97
C ASN A 95 -9.24 -0.30 12.76
N TRP A 96 -8.93 0.45 13.80
CA TRP A 96 -9.95 1.10 14.65
C TRP A 96 -10.86 2.07 13.87
N VAL A 97 -10.35 2.73 12.83
CA VAL A 97 -11.16 3.67 12.01
C VAL A 97 -12.25 2.91 11.27
N TRP A 98 -11.91 1.73 10.75
CA TRP A 98 -12.89 0.87 10.09
C TRP A 98 -14.00 0.46 11.04
N ALA A 99 -13.63 -0.04 12.23
CA ALA A 99 -14.60 -0.40 13.26
C ALA A 99 -15.51 0.79 13.63
N TRP A 100 -14.94 1.99 13.77
CA TRP A 100 -15.69 3.18 14.10
C TRP A 100 -16.66 3.63 12.99
N ILE A 101 -16.23 3.63 11.72
CA ILE A 101 -17.10 3.97 10.57
C ILE A 101 -18.26 2.97 10.46
N MET A 102 -18.00 1.68 10.65
CA MET A 102 -19.04 0.65 10.64
C MET A 102 -20.07 0.88 11.76
N GLN A 103 -19.63 1.29 12.97
CA GLN A 103 -20.55 1.68 14.04
C GLN A 103 -21.36 2.94 13.70
N TYR A 104 -20.72 3.95 13.09
CA TYR A 104 -21.40 5.16 12.63
C TYR A 104 -22.52 4.82 11.63
N GLN A 105 -22.26 3.94 10.65
CA GLN A 105 -23.27 3.50 9.69
C GLN A 105 -24.49 2.85 10.37
N ILE A 106 -24.26 1.96 11.35
CA ILE A 106 -25.35 1.32 12.11
C ILE A 106 -26.17 2.37 12.86
N ARG A 107 -25.51 3.38 13.44
CA ARG A 107 -26.18 4.47 14.15
C ARG A 107 -26.96 5.37 13.20
N LEU A 108 -26.45 5.62 12.00
CA LEU A 108 -27.09 6.41 10.96
C LEU A 108 -28.42 5.75 10.55
N ILE A 109 -28.38 4.44 10.29
CA ILE A 109 -29.58 3.63 9.97
C ILE A 109 -30.62 3.68 11.10
N LYS A 110 -30.16 3.72 12.36
CA LYS A 110 -31.04 3.82 13.54
C LYS A 110 -31.52 5.25 13.83
N GLY A 111 -31.09 6.26 13.08
CA GLY A 111 -31.38 7.67 13.34
C GLY A 111 -30.78 8.18 14.67
N LYS A 112 -29.69 7.57 15.15
CA LYS A 112 -29.01 7.89 16.42
C LYS A 112 -27.66 8.58 16.22
N THR A 113 -27.41 9.15 15.05
CA THR A 113 -26.21 9.95 14.80
C THR A 113 -26.39 11.38 15.30
N THR A 114 -25.26 12.02 15.59
CA THR A 114 -25.21 13.43 15.94
C THR A 114 -24.65 14.23 14.77
N LYS A 115 -25.07 15.50 14.64
CA LYS A 115 -24.54 16.39 13.59
C LYS A 115 -23.01 16.46 13.57
N LYS A 116 -22.37 16.40 14.74
CA LYS A 116 -20.90 16.41 14.87
C LYS A 116 -20.25 15.17 14.28
N GLU A 117 -20.89 14.00 14.40
CA GLU A 117 -20.39 12.76 13.82
C GLU A 117 -20.54 12.77 12.30
N ASP A 118 -21.68 13.24 11.81
CA ASP A 118 -21.95 13.38 10.39
C ASP A 118 -20.91 14.32 9.75
N GLU A 119 -20.70 15.50 10.34
CA GLU A 119 -19.72 16.49 9.88
C GLU A 119 -18.29 15.93 9.91
N PHE A 120 -17.91 15.21 10.97
CA PHE A 120 -16.60 14.58 11.06
C PHE A 120 -16.38 13.53 9.96
N VAL A 121 -17.35 12.65 9.75
CA VAL A 121 -17.26 11.59 8.71
C VAL A 121 -17.17 12.21 7.33
N ILE A 122 -18.03 13.18 7.02
CA ILE A 122 -18.03 13.87 5.72
C ILE A 122 -16.69 14.57 5.51
N THR A 123 -16.21 15.33 6.49
CA THR A 123 -14.92 16.03 6.41
C THR A 123 -13.77 15.06 6.21
N TYR A 124 -13.73 13.97 6.99
CA TYR A 124 -12.69 12.94 6.88
C TYR A 124 -12.67 12.28 5.51
N LEU A 125 -13.83 11.89 4.97
CA LEU A 125 -13.95 11.25 3.66
C LEU A 125 -13.59 12.23 2.54
N ASN A 126 -14.04 13.48 2.63
CA ASN A 126 -13.69 14.55 1.70
C ASN A 126 -12.17 14.82 1.68
N ASP A 127 -11.53 14.80 2.85
CA ASP A 127 -10.09 14.92 2.98
C ASP A 127 -9.34 13.80 2.25
N ILE A 128 -9.88 12.57 2.29
CA ILE A 128 -9.33 11.42 1.55
C ILE A 128 -9.53 11.64 0.04
N LEU A 129 -10.74 11.97 -0.39
CA LEU A 129 -11.04 12.21 -1.82
C LEU A 129 -10.14 13.28 -2.40
N LYS A 130 -9.89 14.36 -1.65
CA LYS A 130 -8.95 15.42 -2.03
C LYS A 130 -7.52 14.91 -2.15
N ARG A 131 -7.04 14.11 -1.20
CA ARG A 131 -5.69 13.52 -1.23
C ARG A 131 -5.51 12.50 -2.35
N THR A 132 -6.58 11.84 -2.77
CA THR A 132 -6.59 10.85 -3.85
C THR A 132 -6.94 11.46 -5.22
N ASN A 133 -7.07 12.79 -5.32
CA ASN A 133 -7.49 13.51 -6.53
C ASN A 133 -8.80 12.98 -7.13
N LYS A 134 -9.78 12.64 -6.27
CA LYS A 134 -11.12 12.15 -6.62
C LYS A 134 -12.22 13.12 -6.16
N THR A 135 -11.97 14.41 -6.32
CA THR A 135 -12.85 15.48 -5.83
C THR A 135 -14.21 15.51 -6.54
N GLU A 136 -14.31 14.93 -7.73
CA GLU A 136 -15.54 14.77 -8.50
C GLU A 136 -16.60 13.89 -7.83
N LEU A 137 -16.19 13.01 -6.90
CA LEU A 137 -17.09 12.13 -6.14
C LEU A 137 -17.57 12.74 -4.83
N MET A 138 -17.11 13.95 -4.49
CA MET A 138 -17.57 14.65 -3.31
C MET A 138 -19.04 15.05 -3.51
N ALA A 139 -19.86 14.86 -2.48
CA ALA A 139 -21.21 15.41 -2.49
C ALA A 139 -21.11 16.93 -2.70
N LYS A 140 -21.86 17.46 -3.67
CA LYS A 140 -22.05 18.90 -3.79
C LYS A 140 -23.12 19.29 -2.80
N ASP A 141 -22.81 20.22 -1.91
CA ASP A 141 -23.79 20.78 -0.99
C ASP A 141 -24.86 21.49 -1.84
N GLU A 142 -26.09 20.95 -1.88
CA GLU A 142 -27.25 21.61 -2.53
C GLU A 142 -27.52 23.00 -1.92
N ASP A 143 -27.01 23.29 -0.72
CA ASP A 143 -27.23 24.53 0.02
C ASP A 143 -26.32 25.72 -0.39
N SER A 144 -25.38 25.51 -1.33
CA SER A 144 -24.54 26.59 -1.86
C SER A 144 -25.13 27.33 -3.06
N THR A 145 -26.29 26.89 -3.58
CA THR A 145 -26.95 27.50 -4.74
C THR A 145 -27.96 28.60 -4.38
N THR A 146 -28.29 28.79 -3.10
CA THR A 146 -29.37 29.71 -2.69
C THR A 146 -28.89 31.09 -2.18
N SER A 147 -27.58 31.31 -2.03
CA SER A 147 -27.08 32.62 -1.58
C SER A 147 -26.82 33.63 -2.71
N ASN A 148 -26.83 33.22 -3.98
CA ASN A 148 -26.62 34.15 -5.11
C ASN A 148 -27.91 34.56 -5.84
N SER A 149 -29.09 34.08 -5.44
CA SER A 149 -30.37 34.44 -6.08
C SER A 149 -31.25 35.40 -5.27
N ASN A 150 -30.81 35.82 -4.08
CA ASN A 150 -31.58 36.76 -3.24
C ASN A 150 -31.01 38.18 -3.18
N GLU A 151 -29.85 38.47 -3.78
CA GLU A 151 -29.37 39.85 -3.98
C GLU A 151 -29.84 40.48 -5.30
N GLU A 152 -30.37 39.71 -6.26
CA GLU A 152 -30.91 40.25 -7.53
C GLU A 152 -32.43 40.52 -7.51
N LYS A 153 -33.14 40.30 -6.39
CA LYS A 153 -34.61 40.49 -6.31
C LYS A 153 -35.14 41.27 -5.10
N LYS A 154 -34.29 42.02 -4.39
CA LYS A 154 -34.76 43.04 -3.42
C LYS A 154 -33.84 44.26 -3.43
N GLY A 155 -34.26 45.30 -4.14
CA GLY A 155 -33.78 46.68 -3.96
C GLY A 155 -33.17 47.27 -5.21
#